data_AF-A0A7Z9QWE7-F1
#
_entry.id   AF-A0A7Z9QWE7-F1
#
_cell.length_a   1.000
_cell.length_b   1.000
_cell.length_c   1.000
_cell.angle_alpha   90.00
_cell.angle_beta   90.00
_cell.angle_gamma   90.00
#
_symmetry.space_group_name_H-M   'P 1'
#
loop_
_entity.id
_entity.type
_entity.pdbx_description
1 polymer ?
#
loop_
_entity_poly.entity_id
_entity_poly.type
_entity_poly.pdbx_seq_one_letter_code
_entity_poly.pdbx_strand_id
1 'polypeptide(L)'
;MEKTVTNTETLLLVDDGVPQATILIAPNPTSVTHLAAKELQYCIWQITGVTLPISNQLTETTGIPIYLGDLARTVLGVEKTSQRNIGEIESLVYDIYFLPGAIILYGQDTKVSTGVEIDYSIATDQQQLDSDKLQIPGMFDQQGTLWAVYDFLERFCGVRFYGPKAISVVFSRCPTLEIIPENIQRRPAIPHISG
;
A
#
# COMPACT_ATOMS: atom_id res chain seq x y z
N MET A 1 34.85 1.53 4.70
CA MET A 1 33.49 1.22 5.19
C MET A 1 32.96 0.08 4.34
N GLU A 2 32.87 -1.11 4.93
CA GLU A 2 32.36 -2.32 4.29
C GLU A 2 30.94 -2.09 3.78
N LYS A 3 30.74 -2.33 2.48
CA LYS A 3 29.41 -2.59 1.94
C LYS A 3 29.03 -3.99 2.41
N THR A 4 28.20 -4.08 3.44
CA THR A 4 27.53 -5.33 3.78
C THR A 4 26.63 -5.68 2.61
N VAL A 5 27.07 -6.61 1.77
CA VAL A 5 26.23 -7.21 0.73
C VAL A 5 25.24 -8.12 1.47
N THR A 6 24.08 -7.58 1.80
CA THR A 6 22.93 -8.40 2.17
C THR A 6 22.55 -9.21 0.93
N ASN A 7 22.57 -10.53 1.04
CA ASN A 7 21.98 -11.42 0.05
C ASN A 7 20.48 -11.08 -0.01
N THR A 8 20.09 -10.29 -1.02
CA THR A 8 18.71 -9.83 -1.16
C THR A 8 17.90 -10.95 -1.81
N GLU A 9 17.31 -11.83 -0.99
CA GLU A 9 16.36 -12.82 -1.49
C GLU A 9 15.18 -12.11 -2.14
N THR A 10 14.85 -12.50 -3.37
CA THR A 10 13.70 -11.98 -4.10
C THR A 10 12.41 -12.43 -3.42
N LEU A 11 11.41 -11.55 -3.38
CA LEU A 11 10.08 -11.88 -2.85
C LEU A 11 9.10 -12.04 -4.01
N LEU A 12 8.35 -13.14 -4.00
CA LEU A 12 7.30 -13.40 -4.97
C LEU A 12 5.97 -12.89 -4.44
N LEU A 13 5.34 -11.97 -5.18
CA LEU A 13 3.97 -11.54 -4.89
C LEU A 13 2.96 -12.38 -5.67
N VAL A 14 3.31 -12.74 -6.90
CA VAL A 14 2.56 -13.64 -7.78
C VAL A 14 3.56 -14.53 -8.50
N ASP A 15 3.28 -15.82 -8.60
CA ASP A 15 4.09 -16.80 -9.32
C ASP A 15 3.21 -17.59 -10.29
N ASP A 16 3.43 -17.40 -11.59
CA ASP A 16 2.74 -18.07 -12.70
C ASP A 16 1.21 -18.16 -12.52
N GLY A 17 0.58 -17.01 -12.24
CA GLY A 17 -0.88 -16.95 -12.06
C GLY A 17 -1.37 -17.30 -10.64
N VAL A 18 -0.47 -17.68 -9.72
CA VAL A 18 -0.81 -18.03 -8.33
C VAL A 18 -0.42 -16.90 -7.38
N PRO A 19 -1.34 -16.41 -6.53
CA PRO A 19 -1.01 -15.40 -5.53
C PRO A 19 -0.04 -15.99 -4.49
N GLN A 20 1.10 -15.33 -4.30
CA GLN A 20 2.13 -15.68 -3.31
C GLN A 20 2.17 -14.69 -2.14
N ALA A 21 1.22 -13.76 -2.08
CA ALA A 21 1.09 -12.79 -1.02
C ALA A 21 -0.38 -12.53 -0.66
N THR A 22 -0.61 -12.13 0.58
CA THR A 22 -1.93 -11.75 1.11
C THR A 22 -1.86 -10.34 1.69
N ILE A 23 -2.78 -9.47 1.27
CA ILE A 23 -2.91 -8.10 1.82
C ILE A 23 -3.66 -8.19 3.14
N LEU A 24 -3.06 -7.69 4.22
CA LEU A 24 -3.61 -7.73 5.56
C LEU A 24 -3.95 -6.33 6.07
N ILE A 25 -5.20 -6.16 6.49
CA ILE A 25 -5.74 -4.94 7.07
C ILE A 25 -6.44 -5.22 8.39
N ALA A 26 -6.64 -4.19 9.22
CA ALA A 26 -7.42 -4.33 10.44
C ALA A 26 -8.91 -4.62 10.12
N PRO A 27 -9.68 -5.28 11.00
CA PRO A 27 -11.11 -5.55 10.78
C PRO A 27 -11.96 -4.30 10.56
N ASN A 28 -11.59 -3.19 11.20
CA ASN A 28 -12.19 -1.87 11.01
C ASN A 28 -11.10 -0.90 10.51
N PRO A 29 -10.71 -0.98 9.23
CA PRO A 29 -9.64 -0.14 8.68
C PRO A 29 -10.11 1.31 8.57
N THR A 30 -9.16 2.25 8.54
CA THR A 30 -9.49 3.61 8.10
C THR A 30 -9.87 3.59 6.62
N SER A 31 -10.61 4.60 6.15
CA SER A 31 -10.91 4.77 4.73
C SER A 31 -9.63 4.80 3.86
N VAL A 32 -8.56 5.41 4.39
CA VAL A 32 -7.24 5.46 3.75
C VAL A 32 -6.65 4.07 3.60
N THR A 33 -6.62 3.28 4.68
CA THR A 33 -6.07 1.93 4.66
C THR A 33 -6.91 1.01 3.77
N HIS A 34 -8.24 1.17 3.77
CA HIS A 34 -9.13 0.39 2.92
C HIS A 34 -8.87 0.68 1.43
N LEU A 35 -8.81 1.97 1.05
CA LEU A 35 -8.47 2.36 -0.32
C LEU A 35 -7.07 1.88 -0.70
N ALA A 36 -6.08 2.01 0.19
CA ALA A 36 -4.72 1.55 -0.06
C ALA A 36 -4.66 0.04 -0.36
N ALA A 37 -5.43 -0.78 0.35
CA ALA A 37 -5.53 -2.21 0.07
C ALA A 37 -6.14 -2.48 -1.31
N LYS A 38 -7.19 -1.75 -1.67
CA LYS A 38 -7.88 -1.88 -2.96
C LYS A 38 -7.00 -1.43 -4.13
N GLU A 39 -6.29 -0.31 -4.00
CA GLU A 39 -5.34 0.19 -5.00
C GLU A 39 -4.18 -0.79 -5.22
N LEU A 40 -3.62 -1.35 -4.13
CA LEU A 40 -2.57 -2.37 -4.22
C LEU A 40 -3.08 -3.62 -4.95
N GLN A 41 -4.24 -4.14 -4.56
CA GLN A 41 -4.87 -5.29 -5.20
C GLN A 41 -5.14 -5.04 -6.68
N TYR A 42 -5.76 -3.89 -7.01
CA TYR A 42 -6.10 -3.51 -8.37
C TYR A 42 -4.86 -3.39 -9.26
N CYS A 43 -3.81 -2.71 -8.79
CA CYS A 43 -2.58 -2.54 -9.56
C CYS A 43 -1.86 -3.87 -9.79
N ILE A 44 -1.80 -4.77 -8.79
CA ILE A 44 -1.22 -6.10 -8.98
C ILE A 44 -2.05 -6.93 -9.95
N TRP A 45 -3.38 -6.83 -9.92
CA TRP A 45 -4.24 -7.46 -10.92
C TRP A 45 -4.01 -6.88 -12.33
N GLN A 46 -3.83 -5.56 -12.48
CA GLN A 46 -3.49 -4.94 -13.77
C GLN A 46 -2.15 -5.41 -14.34
N ILE A 47 -1.18 -5.70 -13.46
CA ILE A 47 0.14 -6.22 -13.83
C ILE A 47 0.06 -7.71 -14.21
N THR A 48 -0.58 -8.52 -13.37
CA THR A 48 -0.42 -9.98 -13.40
C THR A 48 -1.64 -10.74 -13.91
N GLY A 49 -2.81 -10.12 -13.91
CA GLY A 49 -4.09 -10.77 -14.09
C GLY A 49 -4.58 -11.53 -12.85
N VAL A 50 -3.83 -11.52 -11.75
CA VAL A 50 -4.13 -12.23 -10.50
C VAL A 50 -4.54 -11.26 -9.42
N THR A 51 -5.65 -11.56 -8.76
CA THR A 51 -6.12 -10.80 -7.59
C THR A 51 -5.48 -11.35 -6.33
N LEU A 52 -4.69 -10.54 -5.63
CA LEU A 52 -4.22 -10.92 -4.28
C LEU A 52 -5.39 -10.90 -3.29
N PRO A 53 -5.49 -11.88 -2.39
CA PRO A 53 -6.50 -11.85 -1.33
C PRO A 53 -6.27 -10.68 -0.38
N ILE A 54 -7.36 -10.02 0.03
CA ILE A 54 -7.38 -9.08 1.16
C ILE A 54 -8.03 -9.81 2.32
N SER A 55 -7.35 -9.86 3.48
CA SER A 55 -7.85 -10.51 4.69
C SER A 55 -7.69 -9.61 5.91
N ASN A 56 -8.60 -9.80 6.88
CA ASN A 56 -8.51 -9.20 8.21
C ASN A 56 -8.18 -10.23 9.30
N GLN A 57 -7.87 -11.47 8.90
CA GLN A 57 -7.48 -12.57 9.78
C GLN A 57 -5.97 -12.80 9.71
N LEU A 58 -5.31 -12.68 10.86
CA LEU A 58 -3.85 -12.83 10.98
C LEU A 58 -3.36 -14.29 10.94
N THR A 59 -4.26 -15.26 11.14
CA THR A 59 -3.92 -16.66 11.41
C THR A 59 -3.95 -17.55 10.18
N GLU A 60 -4.47 -17.07 9.05
CA GLU A 60 -4.70 -17.85 7.83
C GLU A 60 -4.27 -17.05 6.59
N THR A 61 -2.96 -16.83 6.44
CA THR A 61 -2.41 -16.16 5.25
C THR A 61 -1.67 -17.15 4.38
N THR A 62 -2.06 -17.22 3.11
CA THR A 62 -1.29 -17.90 2.07
C THR A 62 -0.18 -16.96 1.60
N GLY A 63 1.06 -17.47 1.58
CA GLY A 63 2.21 -16.72 1.12
C GLY A 63 2.63 -15.57 2.05
N ILE A 64 3.31 -14.58 1.50
CA ILE A 64 3.89 -13.46 2.23
C ILE A 64 2.79 -12.48 2.67
N PRO A 65 2.62 -12.20 3.97
CA PRO A 65 1.72 -11.14 4.42
C PRO A 65 2.25 -9.75 4.07
N ILE A 66 1.36 -8.93 3.51
CA ILE A 66 1.56 -7.50 3.27
C ILE A 66 0.69 -6.73 4.25
N TYR A 67 1.26 -6.28 5.36
CA TYR A 67 0.54 -5.54 6.39
C TYR A 67 0.38 -4.07 6.01
N LEU A 68 -0.85 -3.56 6.10
CA LEU A 68 -1.15 -2.15 5.84
C LEU A 68 -1.62 -1.41 7.10
N GLY A 69 -1.30 -0.11 7.18
CA GLY A 69 -1.88 0.84 8.12
C GLY A 69 -1.72 0.48 9.59
N ASP A 70 -2.81 0.57 10.36
CA ASP A 70 -2.79 0.30 11.82
C ASP A 70 -2.33 -1.12 12.19
N LEU A 71 -2.59 -2.10 11.32
CA LEU A 71 -2.16 -3.47 11.54
C LEU A 71 -0.64 -3.59 11.39
N ALA A 72 -0.07 -2.96 10.37
CA ALA A 72 1.38 -2.86 10.19
C ALA A 72 2.07 -2.22 11.39
N ARG A 73 1.52 -1.13 11.94
CA ARG A 73 2.06 -0.48 13.16
C ARG A 73 2.09 -1.45 14.34
N THR A 74 1.04 -2.25 14.49
CA THR A 74 0.92 -3.24 15.57
C THR A 74 1.98 -4.34 15.43
N VAL A 75 2.17 -4.87 14.22
CA VAL A 75 3.16 -5.92 13.93
C VAL A 75 4.60 -5.44 14.16
N LEU A 76 4.92 -4.18 13.85
CA LEU A 76 6.24 -3.60 14.13
C LEU A 76 6.52 -3.32 15.61
N GLY A 77 5.52 -3.47 16.50
CA GLY A 77 5.67 -3.07 17.90
C GLY A 77 5.89 -1.57 18.08
N VAL A 78 5.48 -0.75 17.11
CA VAL A 78 5.56 0.71 17.22
C VAL A 78 4.36 1.17 18.06
N GLU A 79 4.51 1.08 19.38
CA GLU A 79 3.69 1.78 20.37
C GLU A 79 3.60 3.27 19.98
N LYS A 80 2.47 3.93 20.24
CA LYS A 80 2.04 5.31 19.88
C LYS A 80 3.02 6.45 20.29
N THR A 81 4.32 6.32 20.03
CA THR A 81 5.40 7.13 20.63
C THR A 81 5.76 8.34 19.77
N SER A 82 5.05 8.54 18.67
CA SER A 82 5.19 9.75 17.87
C SER A 82 3.85 10.44 17.65
N GLN A 83 3.01 10.49 18.68
CA GLN A 83 2.01 11.57 18.78
C GLN A 83 2.77 12.86 19.16
N ARG A 84 3.63 13.35 18.27
CA ARG A 84 4.15 14.70 18.39
C ARG A 84 3.09 15.61 17.75
N ASN A 85 2.83 16.75 18.39
CA ASN A 85 2.01 17.83 17.82
C ASN A 85 2.69 18.34 16.55
N ILE A 86 2.24 17.91 15.37
CA ILE A 86 2.93 18.27 14.13
C ILE A 86 1.90 18.61 13.04
N GLY A 87 2.08 19.79 12.44
CA GLY A 87 1.12 20.44 11.53
C GLY A 87 1.01 19.81 10.13
N GLU A 88 0.31 20.53 9.24
CA GLU A 88 -0.16 20.16 7.89
C GLU A 88 0.86 19.48 6.93
N ILE A 89 2.15 19.43 7.27
CA ILE A 89 3.26 19.07 6.37
C ILE A 89 3.71 17.60 6.57
N GLU A 90 3.20 16.88 7.58
CA GLU A 90 3.52 15.46 7.82
C GLU A 90 2.57 14.44 7.16
N SER A 91 1.63 14.88 6.32
CA SER A 91 0.73 13.99 5.55
C SER A 91 1.44 13.05 4.57
N LEU A 92 2.75 13.25 4.34
CA LEU A 92 3.61 12.48 3.42
C LEU A 92 4.60 11.54 4.12
N VAL A 93 4.45 11.36 5.43
CA VAL A 93 5.32 10.48 6.20
C VAL A 93 4.81 9.04 6.13
N TYR A 94 5.64 8.17 5.56
CA TYR A 94 5.37 6.74 5.48
C TYR A 94 6.67 5.93 5.49
N ASP A 95 6.55 4.66 5.85
CA ASP A 95 7.64 3.71 5.84
C ASP A 95 7.22 2.42 5.12
N ILE A 96 8.18 1.86 4.37
CA ILE A 96 8.08 0.57 3.69
C ILE A 96 9.19 -0.32 4.27
N TYR A 97 8.80 -1.38 4.96
CA TYR A 97 9.73 -2.35 5.51
C TYR A 97 9.54 -3.72 4.88
N PHE A 98 10.67 -4.37 4.63
CA PHE A 98 10.78 -5.77 4.29
C PHE A 98 11.37 -6.49 5.50
N LEU A 99 10.55 -7.27 6.19
CA LEU A 99 10.98 -8.17 7.24
C LEU A 99 11.21 -9.57 6.65
N PRO A 100 11.96 -10.47 7.34
CA PRO A 100 12.01 -11.87 6.96
C PRO A 100 10.60 -12.46 6.90
N GLY A 101 10.10 -12.68 5.68
CA GLY A 101 8.77 -13.24 5.42
C GLY A 101 7.58 -12.29 5.57
N ALA A 102 7.77 -10.95 5.58
CA ALA A 102 6.64 -10.01 5.57
C ALA A 102 6.98 -8.67 4.91
N ILE A 103 5.97 -8.03 4.33
CA ILE A 103 6.04 -6.67 3.79
C ILE A 103 5.15 -5.78 4.66
N ILE A 104 5.62 -4.58 4.96
CA ILE A 104 4.90 -3.64 5.84
C ILE A 104 4.88 -2.28 5.16
N LEU A 105 3.66 -1.79 4.89
CA LEU A 105 3.41 -0.47 4.34
C LEU A 105 2.53 0.31 5.31
N TYR A 106 3.03 1.39 5.88
CA TYR A 106 2.21 2.23 6.76
C TYR A 106 2.64 3.68 6.72
N GLY A 107 1.69 4.56 7.03
CA GLY A 107 1.96 5.95 7.31
C GLY A 107 0.92 6.52 8.25
N GLN A 108 0.97 7.83 8.42
CA GLN A 108 0.01 8.56 9.23
C GLN A 108 -1.31 8.72 8.45
N ASP A 109 -2.38 8.13 8.97
CA ASP A 109 -3.70 8.14 8.33
C ASP A 109 -4.73 8.90 9.18
N THR A 110 -5.58 9.69 8.54
CA THR A 110 -6.78 10.27 9.17
C THR A 110 -7.72 9.13 9.59
N LYS A 111 -8.17 9.15 10.85
CA LYS A 111 -9.06 8.10 11.40
C LYS A 111 -10.48 8.16 10.88
N VAL A 112 -11.00 9.37 10.68
CA VAL A 112 -12.37 9.61 10.19
C VAL A 112 -12.25 10.53 8.99
N SER A 113 -12.46 9.97 7.79
CA SER A 113 -12.31 10.73 6.55
C SER A 113 -13.40 11.77 6.36
N THR A 114 -13.02 12.87 5.72
CA THR A 114 -13.94 13.94 5.27
C THR A 114 -14.39 13.74 3.81
N GLY A 115 -13.89 12.71 3.14
CA GLY A 115 -14.19 12.40 1.76
C GLY A 115 -15.54 11.70 1.57
N VAL A 116 -15.78 11.29 0.34
CA VAL A 116 -17.08 10.78 -0.11
C VAL A 116 -17.07 9.27 -0.29
N GLU A 117 -18.24 8.65 -0.14
CA GLU A 117 -18.41 7.25 -0.54
C GLU A 117 -18.51 7.14 -2.06
N ILE A 118 -17.79 6.18 -2.62
CA ILE A 118 -17.85 5.82 -4.04
C ILE A 118 -18.04 4.31 -4.16
N ASP A 119 -18.53 3.88 -5.33
CA ASP A 119 -18.42 2.50 -5.74
C ASP A 119 -17.11 2.30 -6.51
N TYR A 120 -16.16 1.60 -5.90
CA TYR A 120 -14.82 1.44 -6.43
C TYR A 120 -14.81 0.57 -7.69
N SER A 121 -15.69 -0.43 -7.78
CA SER A 121 -15.77 -1.29 -8.99
C SER A 121 -16.20 -0.50 -10.22
N ILE A 122 -17.01 0.54 -10.04
CA ILE A 122 -17.38 1.47 -11.12
C ILE A 122 -16.18 2.34 -11.49
N ALA A 123 -15.44 2.85 -10.51
CA ALA A 123 -14.28 3.72 -10.74
C ALA A 123 -13.12 3.03 -11.47
N THR A 124 -12.98 1.71 -11.31
CA THR A 124 -11.91 0.91 -11.93
C THR A 124 -12.33 0.18 -13.21
N ASP A 125 -13.51 0.49 -13.75
CA ASP A 125 -14.12 -0.22 -14.90
C ASP A 125 -14.33 -1.73 -14.65
N GLN A 126 -14.46 -2.13 -13.38
CA GLN A 126 -14.72 -3.50 -12.91
C GLN A 126 -16.20 -3.74 -12.61
N GLN A 127 -17.11 -3.15 -13.38
CA GLN A 127 -18.57 -3.19 -13.17
C GLN A 127 -19.20 -4.61 -13.22
N GLN A 128 -18.43 -5.62 -13.63
CA GLN A 128 -18.85 -7.02 -13.61
C GLN A 128 -18.71 -7.67 -12.22
N LEU A 129 -17.99 -7.04 -11.29
CA LEU A 129 -17.90 -7.48 -9.90
C LEU A 129 -19.04 -6.89 -9.06
N ASP A 130 -19.24 -7.45 -7.87
CA ASP A 130 -20.15 -6.89 -6.88
C ASP A 130 -19.78 -5.43 -6.55
N SER A 131 -20.80 -4.64 -6.20
CA SER A 131 -20.63 -3.24 -5.77
C SER A 131 -19.67 -3.20 -4.58
N ASP A 132 -18.59 -2.45 -4.72
CA ASP A 132 -17.54 -2.36 -3.70
C ASP A 132 -17.49 -0.92 -3.19
N LYS A 133 -18.36 -0.64 -2.24
CA LYS A 133 -18.50 0.70 -1.67
C LYS A 133 -17.40 0.98 -0.67
N LEU A 134 -16.65 2.04 -0.90
CA LEU A 134 -15.66 2.54 0.03
C LEU A 134 -15.67 4.06 0.08
N GLN A 135 -15.26 4.61 1.22
CA GLN A 135 -15.05 6.04 1.38
C GLN A 135 -13.65 6.40 0.89
N ILE A 136 -13.54 7.32 -0.07
CA ILE A 136 -12.24 7.89 -0.42
C ILE A 136 -11.79 8.89 0.64
N PRO A 137 -10.48 9.06 0.87
CA PRO A 137 -9.96 10.12 1.70
C PRO A 137 -10.37 11.51 1.16
N GLY A 138 -10.67 12.43 2.07
CA GLY A 138 -10.84 13.83 1.73
C GLY A 138 -9.51 14.48 1.30
N MET A 139 -9.60 15.61 0.61
CA MET A 139 -8.44 16.31 0.04
C MET A 139 -7.37 16.67 1.08
N PHE A 140 -7.77 16.91 2.33
CA PHE A 140 -6.87 17.30 3.43
C PHE A 140 -6.64 16.16 4.43
N ASP A 141 -7.18 14.98 4.17
CA ASP A 141 -6.94 13.84 5.04
C ASP A 141 -5.50 13.37 4.92
N GLN A 142 -4.90 12.99 6.05
CA GLN A 142 -3.60 12.34 6.09
C GLN A 142 -3.73 10.97 5.44
N GLN A 143 -2.89 10.70 4.44
CA GLN A 143 -3.00 9.55 3.54
C GLN A 143 -1.70 8.73 3.49
N GLY A 144 -0.94 8.69 4.58
CA GLY A 144 0.41 8.14 4.60
C GLY A 144 0.49 6.68 4.13
N THR A 145 -0.44 5.82 4.54
CA THR A 145 -0.46 4.42 4.10
C THR A 145 -0.75 4.30 2.60
N LEU A 146 -1.63 5.14 2.06
CA LEU A 146 -1.94 5.15 0.64
C LEU A 146 -0.72 5.60 -0.19
N TRP A 147 0.00 6.62 0.29
CA TRP A 147 1.28 7.03 -0.31
C TRP A 147 2.34 5.93 -0.26
N ALA A 148 2.43 5.16 0.83
CA ALA A 148 3.32 4.01 0.94
C ALA A 148 3.02 2.95 -0.12
N VAL A 149 1.73 2.69 -0.38
CA VAL A 149 1.30 1.77 -1.44
C VAL A 149 1.70 2.28 -2.82
N TYR A 150 1.50 3.56 -3.12
CA TYR A 150 1.92 4.10 -4.41
C TYR A 150 3.43 4.07 -4.62
N ASP A 151 4.24 4.45 -3.62
CA ASP A 151 5.71 4.37 -3.71
C ASP A 151 6.17 2.91 -3.84
N PHE A 152 5.50 1.97 -3.17
CA PHE A 152 5.76 0.55 -3.32
C PHE A 152 5.48 0.06 -4.76
N LEU A 153 4.32 0.42 -5.31
CA LEU A 153 3.92 0.05 -6.67
C LEU A 153 4.87 0.64 -7.72
N GLU A 154 5.32 1.88 -7.54
CA GLU A 154 6.24 2.52 -8.47
C GLU A 154 7.64 1.90 -8.42
N ARG A 155 8.19 1.70 -7.22
CA ARG A 155 9.57 1.25 -7.05
C ARG A 155 9.76 -0.23 -7.29
N PHE A 156 8.85 -1.04 -6.77
CA PHE A 156 9.01 -2.50 -6.73
C PHE A 156 8.17 -3.21 -7.78
N CYS A 157 6.96 -2.71 -8.08
CA CYS A 157 6.04 -3.37 -9.02
C CYS A 157 6.09 -2.80 -10.44
N GLY A 158 6.93 -1.78 -10.71
CA GLY A 158 7.12 -1.23 -12.05
C GLY A 158 5.90 -0.47 -12.60
N VAL A 159 5.06 0.09 -11.72
CA VAL A 159 3.94 0.97 -12.12
C VAL A 159 4.45 2.39 -12.36
N ARG A 160 3.84 3.12 -13.29
CA ARG A 160 4.11 4.55 -13.50
C ARG A 160 2.80 5.32 -13.53
N PHE A 161 2.65 6.28 -12.62
CA PHE A 161 1.48 7.15 -12.54
C PHE A 161 1.78 8.50 -13.19
N TYR A 162 1.06 8.84 -14.27
CA TYR A 162 1.17 10.14 -14.97
C TYR A 162 -0.09 11.01 -14.79
N GLY A 163 -1.12 10.48 -14.15
CA GLY A 163 -2.39 11.17 -13.94
C GLY A 163 -3.44 10.26 -13.30
N PRO A 164 -4.61 10.82 -12.97
CA PRO A 164 -5.63 10.13 -12.19
C PRO A 164 -6.48 9.14 -13.00
N LYS A 165 -6.40 9.18 -14.33
CA LYS A 165 -7.17 8.28 -15.21
C LYS A 165 -6.38 7.01 -15.46
N ALA A 166 -7.06 5.88 -15.63
CA ALA A 166 -6.42 4.60 -15.95
C ALA A 166 -5.51 4.67 -17.20
N ILE A 167 -5.88 5.45 -18.22
CA ILE A 167 -5.03 5.67 -19.41
C ILE A 167 -3.70 6.38 -19.12
N SER A 168 -3.61 7.07 -17.98
CA SER A 168 -2.41 7.76 -17.51
C SER A 168 -1.57 6.91 -16.57
N VAL A 169 -1.91 5.63 -16.37
CA VAL A 169 -1.13 4.69 -15.58
C VAL A 169 -0.56 3.62 -16.49
N VAL A 170 0.75 3.39 -16.40
CA VAL A 170 1.44 2.36 -17.17
C VAL A 170 1.78 1.19 -16.26
N PHE A 171 1.29 0.01 -16.63
CA PHE A 171 1.54 -1.24 -15.93
C PHE A 171 2.53 -2.11 -16.71
N SER A 172 3.56 -2.60 -16.03
CA SER A 172 4.55 -3.53 -16.59
C SER A 172 4.02 -4.96 -16.55
N ARG A 173 3.18 -5.35 -17.51
CA ARG A 173 2.45 -6.63 -17.46
C ARG A 173 3.37 -7.85 -17.45
N CYS A 174 3.21 -8.73 -16.45
CA CYS A 174 3.95 -9.98 -16.30
C CYS A 174 3.17 -11.00 -15.44
N PRO A 175 3.11 -12.30 -15.81
CA PRO A 175 2.34 -13.31 -15.05
C PRO A 175 2.96 -13.65 -13.68
N THR A 176 4.27 -13.47 -13.54
CA THR A 176 5.03 -13.59 -12.30
C THR A 176 5.51 -12.20 -11.90
N LEU A 177 5.22 -11.80 -10.67
CA LEU A 177 5.65 -10.53 -10.09
C LEU A 177 6.62 -10.79 -8.93
N GLU A 178 7.89 -10.58 -9.21
CA GLU A 178 8.98 -10.65 -8.25
C GLU A 178 9.44 -9.25 -7.86
N ILE A 179 9.82 -9.07 -6.60
CA ILE A 179 10.39 -7.81 -6.11
C ILE A 179 11.73 -8.06 -5.43
N ILE A 180 12.62 -7.08 -5.52
CA ILE A 180 13.89 -7.06 -4.82
C ILE A 180 13.70 -6.16 -3.59
N PRO A 181 13.69 -6.70 -2.36
CA PRO A 181 13.42 -5.91 -1.15
C PRO A 181 14.50 -4.86 -0.90
N GLU A 182 14.06 -3.63 -0.68
CA GLU A 182 14.90 -2.49 -0.26
C GLU A 182 14.11 -1.67 0.76
N ASN A 183 14.61 -1.54 2.00
CA ASN A 183 13.90 -0.79 3.05
C ASN A 183 13.87 0.71 2.75
N ILE A 184 12.71 1.33 2.92
CA ILE A 184 12.50 2.76 2.64
C ILE A 184 11.84 3.43 3.83
N GLN A 185 12.44 4.53 4.28
CA GLN A 185 11.82 5.46 5.21
C GLN A 185 11.70 6.81 4.52
N ARG A 186 10.47 7.32 4.36
CA ARG A 186 10.21 8.61 3.73
C ARG A 186 9.80 9.62 4.78
N ARG A 187 10.62 10.66 4.90
CA ARG A 187 10.35 11.88 5.64
C ARG A 187 10.55 13.06 4.68
N PRO A 188 9.70 14.10 4.70
CA PRO A 188 9.99 15.32 3.95
C PRO A 188 11.33 15.90 4.40
N ALA A 189 12.29 16.03 3.49
CA ALA A 189 13.59 16.65 3.79
C ALA A 189 13.47 18.19 3.91
N ILE A 190 12.39 18.76 3.38
CA ILE A 190 12.12 20.19 3.37
C ILE A 190 10.83 20.43 4.16
N PRO A 191 10.88 21.15 5.30
CA PRO A 191 9.70 21.41 6.13
C PRO A 191 8.74 22.44 5.53
N HIS A 192 8.98 22.92 4.30
CA HIS A 192 8.17 23.91 3.62
C HIS A 192 8.11 23.59 2.12
N ILE A 193 7.00 23.02 1.66
CA ILE A 193 6.67 22.97 0.23
C ILE A 193 5.56 24.00 0.05
N SER A 194 5.94 25.20 -0.38
CA SER A 194 5.00 26.25 -0.74
C SER A 194 4.47 26.03 -2.15
N GLY A 195 3.14 25.95 -2.29
CA GLY A 195 2.41 26.21 -3.53
C GLY A 195 1.93 24.97 -4.25
#